data_AF-A0A2E9MGP9-F1
#
_entry.id   AF-A0A2E9MGP9-F1
#
_cell.length_a   1.000
_cell.length_b   1.000
_cell.length_c   1.000
_cell.angle_alpha   90.00
_cell.angle_beta   90.00
_cell.angle_gamma   90.00
#
_symmetry.space_group_name_H-M   'P 1'
#
loop_
_entity.id
_entity.type
_entity.pdbx_description
1 polymer ?
#
loop_
_entity_poly.entity_id
_entity_poly.type
_entity_poly.pdbx_seq_one_letter_code
_entity_poly.pdbx_strand_id
1 'polypeptide(L)' 'MRQYLIDEYDFISPAMVEARGYGEVRPTVPNNSPESKTLNRRIEVLVWE' A
#
# COMPACT_ATOMS: atom_id res chain seq x y z
N MET A 1 2.18 -3.72 -7.18
CA MET A 1 1.59 -4.49 -6.05
C MET A 1 0.26 -5.12 -6.45
N ARG A 2 -0.83 -4.38 -6.70
CA ARG A 2 -2.11 -4.99 -7.12
C ARG A 2 -1.97 -5.94 -8.31
N GLN A 3 -1.32 -5.47 -9.39
CA GLN A 3 -1.12 -6.30 -10.58
C GLN A 3 -0.33 -7.57 -10.28
N TYR A 4 0.77 -7.44 -9.51
CA TYR A 4 1.56 -8.57 -9.04
C TYR A 4 0.72 -9.61 -8.28
N LEU A 5 -0.19 -9.19 -7.39
CA LEU A 5 -1.05 -10.14 -6.67
C LEU A 5 -2.03 -10.89 -7.58
N ILE A 6 -2.53 -10.24 -8.62
CA ILE A 6 -3.46 -10.85 -9.58
C ILE A 6 -2.70 -11.81 -10.51
N ASP A 7 -1.49 -11.44 -10.92
CA ASP A 7 -0.69 -12.23 -11.87
C ASP A 7 -0.06 -13.46 -11.21
N GLU A 8 0.33 -13.35 -9.94
CA GLU A 8 1.05 -14.42 -9.22
C GLU A 8 0.11 -15.46 -8.60
N TYR A 9 -1.14 -15.11 -8.30
CA TYR A 9 -2.07 -15.97 -7.58
C TYR A 9 -3.40 -16.14 -8.32
N ASP A 10 -3.61 -17.33 -8.88
CA ASP A 10 -4.80 -17.67 -9.67
C ASP A 10 -6.14 -17.49 -8.93
N PHE A 11 -6.13 -17.60 -7.60
CA PHE A 11 -7.33 -17.45 -6.77
C PHE A 11 -7.66 -15.98 -6.42
N ILE A 12 -6.77 -15.03 -6.74
CA ILE A 12 -6.99 -13.60 -6.48
C ILE A 12 -7.57 -12.96 -7.73
N SER A 13 -8.88 -12.69 -7.71
CA SER A 13 -9.51 -11.97 -8.81
C SER A 13 -9.27 -10.45 -8.73
N PRO A 14 -9.30 -9.72 -9.86
CA PRO A 14 -9.15 -8.25 -9.87
C PRO A 14 -10.16 -7.49 -9.00
N ALA A 15 -11.32 -8.09 -8.72
CA ALA A 15 -12.37 -7.51 -7.89
C ALA A 15 -12.10 -7.64 -6.38
N MET A 16 -11.20 -8.55 -5.97
CA MET A 16 -10.84 -8.75 -4.56
C MET A 16 -9.81 -7.73 -4.06
N VAL A 17 -9.11 -7.04 -4.97
CA VAL A 17 -8.00 -6.15 -4.62
C VAL A 17 -8.28 -4.73 -5.08
N GLU A 18 -8.46 -3.84 -4.10
CA GLU A 18 -8.49 -2.40 -4.31
C GLU A 18 -7.13 -1.78 -3.96
N ALA A 19 -6.58 -0.96 -4.85
CA ALA A 19 -5.34 -0.22 -4.60
C ALA A 19 -5.63 1.29 -4.56
N ARG A 20 -5.29 1.92 -3.44
CA ARG A 20 -5.42 3.38 -3.23
C ARG A 20 -4.08 3.99 -2.91
N GLY A 21 -3.71 5.06 -3.64
CA GLY A 21 -2.53 5.86 -3.36
C GLY A 21 -2.88 7.08 -2.52
N TYR A 22 -2.36 7.16 -1.29
CA TYR A 22 -2.59 8.29 -0.39
C TYR A 22 -1.51 9.38 -0.47
N GLY A 23 -0.42 9.15 -1.22
CA GLY A 23 0.69 10.11 -1.28
C GLY A 23 1.22 10.45 0.12
N GLU A 24 1.36 11.74 0.42
CA GLU A 24 1.87 12.22 1.71
C GLU A 24 0.77 12.60 2.71
N VAL A 25 -0.51 12.40 2.40
CA VAL A 25 -1.63 12.91 3.21
C VAL A 25 -1.89 12.10 4.49
N ARG A 26 -1.27 10.93 4.63
CA ARG A 26 -1.39 10.03 5.79
C ARG A 26 -0.02 9.55 6.29
N PRO A 27 0.82 10.46 6.82
CA PRO A 27 2.12 10.09 7.38
C PRO A 27 1.94 9.36 8.72
N THR A 28 2.72 8.31 8.97
CA THR A 28 2.79 7.65 10.29
C THR A 28 3.70 8.45 11.24
N VAL A 29 4.71 9.12 10.69
CA VAL A 29 5.64 10.00 11.42
C VAL A 29 5.80 11.34 10.69
N PRO A 30 6.16 12.46 11.33
CA PRO A 30 6.31 13.74 10.63
C PRO A 30 7.31 13.70 9.45
N ASN A 31 6.99 14.32 8.31
CA ASN A 31 7.87 14.38 7.13
C ASN A 31 9.04 15.39 7.26
N ASN A 32 9.58 15.58 8.45
CA ASN A 32 10.58 16.62 8.76
C ASN A 32 12.04 16.18 8.62
N SER A 33 12.32 14.88 8.45
CA SER A 33 13.67 14.37 8.21
C SER A 33 13.71 13.32 7.09
N PRO A 34 14.88 13.10 6.45
CA PRO A 34 15.05 12.02 5.47
C PRO A 34 14.69 10.63 6.02
N GLU A 35 15.02 10.37 7.29
CA GLU A 35 14.73 9.12 7.99
C GLU A 35 13.22 8.95 8.16
N SER A 36 12.52 9.97 8.67
CA SER A 36 11.06 9.93 8.85
C SER A 36 10.31 9.82 7.52
N LYS A 37 10.77 10.50 6.47
CA LYS A 37 10.24 10.33 5.11
C LYS A 37 10.42 8.90 4.60
N THR A 38 11.51 8.24 4.97
CA THR A 38 11.76 6.85 4.60
C THR A 38 10.78 5.90 5.27
N LEU A 39 10.46 6.12 6.55
CA LEU A 39 9.44 5.36 7.27
C LEU A 39 8.03 5.53 6.68
N ASN A 40 7.72 6.70 6.14
CA ASN A 40 6.42 6.96 5.51
C ASN A 40 6.25 6.34 4.11
N ARG A 41 7.34 5.98 3.41
CA ARG A 41 7.29 5.29 2.11
C ARG A 41 6.97 3.80 2.31
N ARG A 42 5.69 3.48 2.48
CA ARG A 42 5.21 2.12 2.78
C ARG A 42 3.98 1.74 1.95
N ILE A 43 3.71 0.44 1.91
CA ILE A 43 2.44 -0.12 1.43
C ILE A 43 1.72 -0.70 2.65
N GLU A 44 0.45 -0.38 2.82
CA GLU A 44 -0.43 -1.01 3.81
C GLU A 44 -1.37 -2.00 3.11
N VAL A 45 -1.58 -3.16 3.74
CA VAL A 45 -2.49 -4.20 3.24
C VAL A 45 -3.53 -4.43 4.32
N LEU A 46 -4.79 -4.19 3.98
CA LEU A 46 -5.94 -4.44 4.83
C LEU A 46 -6.72 -5.61 4.24
N VAL A 47 -7.08 -6.58 5.08
CA VAL A 47 -7.88 -7.74 4.70
C VAL A 47 -9.22 -7.61 5.43
N TRP A 48 -10.32 -7.68 4.68
CA TRP A 48 -11.68 -7.64 5.21
C TRP A 48 -12.29 -9.05 5.18
N GLU A 49 -13.28 -9.30 6.04
CA GLU A 49 -14.05 -10.56 6.10
C GLU A 49 -15.05 -10.71 4.96
#